data_AF-A0A7C4D7X6-F1
#
_entry.id   AF-A0A7C4D7X6-F1
#
_cell.length_a   1.000
_cell.length_b   1.000
_cell.length_c   1.000
_cell.angle_alpha   90.00
_cell.angle_beta   90.00
_cell.angle_gamma   90.00
#
_symmetry.space_group_name_H-M   'P 1'
#
loop_
_entity.id
_entity.type
_entity.pdbx_description
1 polymer ?
#
loop_
_entity_poly.entity_id
_entity_poly.type
_entity_poly.pdbx_seq_one_letter_code
_entity_poly.pdbx_strand_id
1 'polypeptide(L)'
;MDQSSTTIKCIDALFIGNITGLELVISDSLILIGSGRLNNIVADRLITISRNAPLFINRVYGRKCYLSGSRFPIIVNEIICSNTYLYKCLVNILQTNNVVIGENVTVKNISVKQEIVFNDPYVWFENMNLKPSTRVVFNYDESIYGDSE
;
A
#
# COMPACT_ATOMS: atom_id res chain seq x y z
N MET A 1 -24.49 17.30 -12.77
CA MET A 1 -23.70 17.69 -11.59
C MET A 1 -22.25 17.66 -12.03
N ASP A 2 -21.68 18.84 -12.27
CA ASP A 2 -20.25 18.96 -12.60
C ASP A 2 -19.44 18.46 -11.42
N GLN A 3 -18.87 17.26 -11.53
CA GLN A 3 -17.79 16.85 -10.66
C GLN A 3 -16.57 17.62 -11.12
N SER A 4 -16.33 18.78 -10.53
CA SER A 4 -15.05 19.48 -10.65
C SER A 4 -13.96 18.52 -10.16
N SER A 5 -13.27 17.89 -11.10
CA SER A 5 -12.18 16.99 -10.79
C SER A 5 -11.07 17.78 -10.12
N THR A 6 -10.81 17.46 -8.85
CA THR A 6 -9.78 18.18 -8.10
C THR A 6 -8.46 17.48 -8.34
N THR A 7 -7.56 18.19 -9.02
CA THR A 7 -6.15 17.82 -9.15
C THR A 7 -5.31 18.66 -8.19
N ILE A 8 -4.44 18.02 -7.43
CA ILE A 8 -3.51 18.69 -6.52
C ILE A 8 -2.08 18.38 -6.96
N LYS A 9 -1.30 19.44 -7.19
CA LYS A 9 0.14 19.34 -7.46
C LYS A 9 0.89 20.20 -6.45
N CYS A 10 1.81 19.59 -5.73
CA CYS A 10 2.62 20.24 -4.70
C CYS A 10 3.94 19.48 -4.53
N ILE A 11 4.89 20.00 -3.76
CA ILE A 11 6.10 19.25 -3.40
C ILE A 11 5.75 18.32 -2.24
N ASP A 12 5.25 18.91 -1.16
CA ASP A 12 4.82 18.21 0.05
C ASP A 12 3.31 18.39 0.26
N ALA A 13 2.62 17.30 0.58
CA ALA A 13 1.21 17.32 0.94
C ALA A 13 0.92 16.46 2.18
N LEU A 14 0.04 16.98 3.03
CA LEU A 14 -0.54 16.30 4.17
C LEU A 14 -2.06 16.41 4.08
N PHE A 15 -2.73 15.27 3.97
CA PHE A 15 -4.19 15.20 4.06
C PHE A 15 -4.60 14.41 5.28
N ILE A 16 -5.48 15.01 6.09
CA ILE A 16 -6.01 14.39 7.30
C ILE A 16 -7.54 14.43 7.25
N GLY A 17 -8.18 13.30 7.56
CA GLY A 17 -9.63 13.21 7.70
C GLY A 17 -10.31 12.44 6.56
N ASN A 18 -11.52 12.86 6.17
CA ASN A 18 -12.26 12.22 5.08
C ASN A 18 -11.86 12.83 3.73
N ILE A 19 -11.23 12.04 2.88
CA ILE A 19 -10.65 12.47 1.61
C ILE A 19 -11.49 11.90 0.48
N THR A 20 -12.29 12.74 -0.17
CA THR A 20 -13.14 12.36 -1.30
C THR A 20 -13.05 13.40 -2.42
N GLY A 21 -13.38 13.00 -3.65
CA GLY A 21 -13.42 13.92 -4.79
C GLY A 21 -12.05 14.29 -5.38
N LEU A 22 -10.95 13.67 -4.91
CA LEU A 22 -9.62 13.85 -5.48
C LEU A 22 -9.39 12.90 -6.66
N GLU A 23 -9.27 13.46 -7.86
CA GLU A 23 -8.99 12.68 -9.07
C GLU A 23 -7.50 12.36 -9.21
N LEU A 24 -6.64 13.34 -8.91
CA LEU A 24 -5.19 13.19 -9.09
C LEU A 24 -4.43 13.98 -8.04
N VAL A 25 -3.49 13.31 -7.36
CA VAL A 25 -2.53 13.95 -6.45
C VAL A 25 -1.12 13.68 -6.95
N ILE A 26 -0.37 14.73 -7.25
CA ILE A 26 1.03 14.67 -7.66
C ILE A 26 1.89 15.38 -6.61
N SER A 27 2.89 14.67 -6.08
CA SER A 27 3.80 15.22 -5.06
C SER A 27 5.15 14.51 -5.01
N ASP A 28 6.15 15.13 -4.42
CA ASP A 28 7.38 14.42 -4.06
C ASP A 28 7.15 13.63 -2.76
N SER A 29 6.41 14.22 -1.82
CA SER A 29 6.14 13.64 -0.50
C SER A 29 4.67 13.80 -0.13
N LEU A 30 4.01 12.67 0.11
CA LEU A 30 2.59 12.60 0.45
C LEU A 30 2.37 11.83 1.73
N ILE A 31 1.65 12.45 2.67
CA ILE A 31 1.12 11.78 3.85
C ILE A 31 -0.41 11.86 3.81
N LEU A 32 -1.06 10.70 3.83
CA LEU A 32 -2.50 10.54 3.87
C LEU A 32 -2.90 9.84 5.17
N ILE A 33 -3.68 10.50 6.02
CA ILE A 33 -4.15 9.89 7.28
C ILE A 33 -5.67 10.05 7.36
N GLY A 34 -6.42 8.97 7.18
CA GLY A 34 -7.88 9.06 7.30
C GLY A 34 -8.65 7.99 6.57
N SER A 35 -9.72 8.40 5.87
CA SER A 35 -10.65 7.51 5.17
C SER A 35 -11.14 8.17 3.89
N GLY A 36 -11.80 7.41 3.01
CA GLY A 36 -12.45 7.98 1.83
C GLY A 36 -12.00 7.32 0.53
N ARG A 37 -11.99 8.08 -0.56
CA ARG A 37 -11.71 7.58 -1.92
C ARG A 37 -10.89 8.57 -2.72
N LEU A 38 -9.78 8.08 -3.27
CA LEU A 38 -8.94 8.78 -4.22
C LEU A 38 -8.81 7.95 -5.51
N ASN A 39 -8.71 8.63 -6.65
CA ASN A 39 -8.50 7.93 -7.91
C ASN A 39 -7.01 7.66 -8.14
N ASN A 40 -6.19 8.69 -8.43
CA ASN A 40 -4.78 8.50 -8.79
C ASN A 40 -3.83 9.24 -7.85
N ILE A 41 -2.77 8.57 -7.43
CA ILE A 41 -1.65 9.15 -6.68
C ILE A 41 -0.37 8.92 -7.47
N VAL A 42 0.39 10.00 -7.67
CA VAL A 42 1.76 9.96 -8.19
C VAL A 42 2.66 10.62 -7.15
N ALA A 43 3.41 9.82 -6.40
CA ALA A 43 4.28 10.33 -5.34
C ALA A 43 5.65 9.65 -5.29
N ASP A 44 6.73 10.40 -5.12
CA ASP A 44 8.05 9.79 -4.90
C ASP A 44 8.08 9.01 -3.56
N ARG A 45 7.54 9.63 -2.50
CA ARG A 45 7.36 9.02 -1.17
C ARG A 45 5.91 9.17 -0.71
N LEU A 46 5.25 8.03 -0.48
CA LEU A 46 3.88 7.97 0.02
C LEU A 46 3.83 7.26 1.37
N ILE A 47 3.19 7.87 2.35
CA ILE A 47 2.77 7.24 3.60
C ILE A 47 1.25 7.37 3.69
N THR A 48 0.56 6.25 3.84
CA THR A 48 -0.90 6.21 3.96
C THR A 48 -1.29 5.39 5.17
N ILE A 49 -2.15 5.97 6.01
CA ILE A 49 -2.67 5.34 7.23
C ILE A 49 -4.18 5.47 7.23
N SER A 50 -4.90 4.36 7.30
CA SER A 50 -6.36 4.40 7.49
C SER A 50 -6.70 4.65 8.97
N ARG A 51 -7.86 5.27 9.26
CA ARG A 51 -8.31 5.48 10.65
C ARG A 51 -9.77 5.09 10.90
N ASN A 52 -10.70 5.93 10.45
CA ASN A 52 -12.10 5.88 10.90
C ASN A 52 -13.00 5.00 10.01
N ALA A 53 -12.56 4.74 8.79
CA ALA A 53 -13.21 3.88 7.81
C ALA A 53 -12.14 3.44 6.79
N PRO A 54 -12.46 2.49 5.88
CA PRO A 54 -11.52 2.11 4.83
C PRO A 54 -11.12 3.30 3.95
N LEU A 55 -9.92 3.21 3.40
CA LEU A 55 -9.42 4.15 2.40
C LEU A 55 -9.26 3.41 1.07
N PHE A 56 -9.94 3.91 0.05
CA PHE A 56 -9.95 3.34 -1.29
C PHE A 56 -9.07 4.18 -2.20
N ILE A 57 -8.10 3.55 -2.85
CA ILE A 57 -7.22 4.20 -3.83
C ILE A 57 -7.30 3.38 -5.12
N ASN A 58 -7.63 4.00 -6.24
CA ASN A 58 -7.65 3.25 -7.50
C ASN A 58 -6.22 2.92 -7.95
N ARG A 59 -5.34 3.93 -8.07
CA ARG A 59 -3.97 3.73 -8.56
C ARG A 59 -2.93 4.51 -7.76
N VAL A 60 -1.83 3.83 -7.46
CA VAL A 60 -0.65 4.42 -6.81
C VAL A 60 0.58 4.20 -7.68
N TYR A 61 1.23 5.28 -8.05
CA TYR A 61 2.50 5.29 -8.77
C TYR A 61 3.57 6.00 -7.93
N GLY A 62 4.76 5.42 -7.82
CA GLY A 62 5.80 6.04 -7.02
C GLY A 62 7.11 5.30 -6.91
N ARG A 63 8.04 5.84 -6.10
CA ARG A 63 9.28 5.15 -5.76
C ARG A 63 9.15 4.38 -4.46
N LYS A 64 8.58 4.99 -3.42
CA LYS A 64 8.40 4.39 -2.10
C LYS A 64 6.95 4.55 -1.64
N CYS A 65 6.32 3.43 -1.30
CA CYS A 65 4.94 3.40 -0.84
C CYS A 65 4.83 2.65 0.48
N TYR A 66 4.33 3.30 1.52
CA TYR A 66 4.02 2.71 2.80
C TYR A 66 2.51 2.81 3.04
N LEU A 67 1.82 1.66 3.06
CA LEU A 67 0.39 1.57 3.34
C LEU A 67 0.18 0.78 4.61
N SER A 68 -0.46 1.40 5.59
CA SER A 68 -0.78 0.76 6.88
C SER A 68 -2.26 0.97 7.21
N GLY A 69 -3.03 -0.10 7.11
CA GLY A 69 -4.36 -0.15 7.69
C GLY A 69 -4.26 -0.13 9.22
N SER A 70 -5.12 0.66 9.86
CA SER A 70 -5.33 0.58 11.32
C SER A 70 -6.48 -0.40 11.60
N ARG A 71 -7.59 0.08 12.19
CA ARG A 71 -8.82 -0.72 12.39
C ARG A 71 -9.47 -1.16 11.08
N PHE A 72 -9.32 -0.37 10.02
CA PHE A 72 -9.91 -0.63 8.71
C PHE A 72 -8.82 -0.81 7.65
N PRO A 73 -9.04 -1.60 6.60
CA PRO A 73 -8.02 -1.83 5.59
C PRO A 73 -7.82 -0.60 4.69
N ILE A 74 -6.65 -0.53 4.07
CA ILE A 74 -6.45 0.26 2.85
C ILE A 74 -6.70 -0.67 1.66
N ILE A 75 -7.55 -0.23 0.74
CA ILE A 75 -7.97 -1.02 -0.42
C ILE A 75 -7.44 -0.32 -1.66
N VAL A 76 -6.54 -0.99 -2.39
CA VAL A 76 -5.91 -0.43 -3.59
C VAL A 76 -6.15 -1.32 -4.80
N ASN A 77 -6.61 -0.75 -5.90
CA ASN A 77 -6.76 -1.53 -7.12
C ASN A 77 -5.40 -1.82 -7.77
N GLU A 78 -4.53 -0.82 -7.92
CA GLU A 78 -3.21 -1.00 -8.54
C GLU A 78 -2.11 -0.20 -7.83
N ILE A 79 -1.00 -0.87 -7.52
CA ILE A 79 0.22 -0.27 -6.99
C ILE A 79 1.37 -0.59 -7.94
N ILE A 80 2.01 0.45 -8.47
CA ILE A 80 3.24 0.36 -9.27
C ILE A 80 4.28 1.23 -8.57
N CYS A 81 5.14 0.60 -7.76
CA CYS A 81 6.16 1.29 -6.98
C CYS A 81 7.51 0.58 -7.05
N SER A 82 8.62 1.24 -6.73
CA SER A 82 9.91 0.54 -6.64
C SER A 82 10.04 -0.23 -5.32
N ASN A 83 9.59 0.35 -4.22
CA ASN A 83 9.60 -0.26 -2.89
C ASN A 83 8.24 -0.06 -2.23
N THR A 84 7.69 -1.14 -1.70
CA THR A 84 6.35 -1.14 -1.11
C THR A 84 6.38 -1.79 0.27
N TYR A 85 5.73 -1.18 1.25
CA TYR A 85 5.41 -1.79 2.53
C TYR A 85 3.89 -1.85 2.66
N LEU A 86 3.36 -3.04 2.96
CA LEU A 86 1.93 -3.29 3.13
C LEU A 86 1.67 -3.86 4.52
N TYR A 87 0.69 -3.29 5.22
CA TYR A 87 0.16 -3.80 6.48
C TYR A 87 -1.34 -3.56 6.51
N LYS A 88 -2.17 -4.58 6.79
CA LYS A 88 -3.65 -4.49 6.77
C LYS A 88 -4.18 -3.89 5.46
N CYS A 89 -3.80 -4.49 4.33
CA CYS A 89 -4.08 -3.99 2.99
C CYS A 89 -4.75 -5.05 2.10
N LEU A 90 -5.68 -4.61 1.25
CA LEU A 90 -6.24 -5.42 0.17
C LEU A 90 -5.83 -4.81 -1.16
N VAL A 91 -5.07 -5.55 -1.97
CA VAL A 91 -4.51 -5.04 -3.24
C VAL A 91 -4.90 -5.95 -4.40
N ASN A 92 -5.46 -5.43 -5.49
CA ASN A 92 -5.74 -6.28 -6.66
C ASN A 92 -4.48 -6.54 -7.49
N ILE A 93 -3.68 -5.51 -7.76
CA ILE A 93 -2.46 -5.60 -8.57
C ILE A 93 -1.32 -4.90 -7.85
N LEU A 94 -0.24 -5.64 -7.58
CA LEU A 94 1.00 -5.11 -7.03
C LEU A 94 2.16 -5.40 -7.99
N GLN A 95 2.77 -4.35 -8.51
CA GLN A 95 4.02 -4.42 -9.27
C GLN A 95 5.11 -3.64 -8.53
N THR A 96 6.18 -4.33 -8.15
CA THR A 96 7.26 -3.70 -7.40
C THR A 96 8.62 -4.34 -7.62
N ASN A 97 9.70 -3.63 -7.27
CA ASN A 97 11.02 -4.25 -7.20
C ASN A 97 11.16 -4.98 -5.86
N ASN A 98 10.88 -4.29 -4.76
CA ASN A 98 10.97 -4.82 -3.40
C ASN A 98 9.64 -4.64 -2.67
N VAL A 99 9.25 -5.64 -1.87
CA VAL A 99 8.10 -5.51 -0.99
C VAL A 99 8.31 -6.16 0.36
N VAL A 100 7.85 -5.48 1.40
CA VAL A 100 7.68 -6.03 2.74
C VAL A 100 6.19 -6.17 3.01
N ILE A 101 5.78 -7.39 3.35
CA ILE A 101 4.40 -7.74 3.64
C ILE A 101 4.26 -8.02 5.13
N GLY A 102 3.43 -7.23 5.81
CA GLY A 102 3.03 -7.43 7.19
C GLY A 102 1.69 -8.15 7.34
N GLU A 103 1.11 -8.00 8.52
CA GLU A 103 -0.13 -8.65 8.95
C GLU A 103 -1.34 -8.31 8.05
N ASN A 104 -2.22 -9.30 7.84
CA ASN A 104 -3.53 -9.12 7.23
C ASN A 104 -3.47 -8.45 5.84
N VAL A 105 -2.52 -8.89 5.01
CA VAL A 105 -2.38 -8.43 3.63
C VAL A 105 -2.90 -9.49 2.66
N THR A 106 -3.77 -9.05 1.74
CA THR A 106 -4.22 -9.86 0.61
C THR A 106 -3.81 -9.17 -0.68
N VAL A 107 -3.14 -9.88 -1.59
CA VAL A 107 -2.81 -9.36 -2.92
C VAL A 107 -3.27 -10.33 -4.00
N LYS A 108 -4.20 -9.94 -4.89
CA LYS A 108 -4.68 -10.86 -5.94
C LYS A 108 -3.58 -11.20 -6.93
N ASN A 109 -2.95 -10.21 -7.53
CA ASN A 109 -1.89 -10.41 -8.52
C ASN A 109 -0.63 -9.68 -8.07
N ILE A 110 0.45 -10.43 -7.83
CA ILE A 110 1.72 -9.87 -7.39
C ILE A 110 2.83 -10.15 -8.42
N SER A 111 3.59 -9.10 -8.77
CA SER A 111 4.80 -9.18 -9.55
C SER A 111 5.94 -8.44 -8.84
N VAL A 112 6.96 -9.19 -8.44
CA VAL A 112 8.13 -8.68 -7.70
C VAL A 112 9.39 -9.00 -8.47
N LYS A 113 10.24 -7.98 -8.72
CA LYS A 113 11.45 -8.13 -9.54
C LYS A 113 12.72 -8.50 -8.77
N GLN A 114 12.83 -8.13 -7.48
CA GLN A 114 14.07 -8.25 -6.71
C GLN A 114 13.87 -9.00 -5.40
N GLU A 115 13.06 -8.49 -4.46
CA GLU A 115 12.90 -9.11 -3.13
C GLU A 115 11.48 -9.02 -2.59
N ILE A 116 11.03 -10.11 -1.96
CA ILE A 116 9.81 -10.13 -1.15
C ILE A 116 10.15 -10.61 0.27
N VAL A 117 9.73 -9.84 1.26
CA VAL A 117 9.89 -10.13 2.68
C VAL A 117 8.53 -10.35 3.32
N PHE A 118 8.37 -11.49 3.98
CA PHE A 118 7.18 -11.85 4.75
C PHE A 118 7.46 -11.68 6.24
N ASN A 119 6.80 -10.71 6.87
CA ASN A 119 6.87 -10.50 8.31
C ASN A 119 5.72 -11.18 9.08
N ASP A 120 4.72 -11.71 8.37
CA ASP A 120 3.55 -12.36 8.96
C ASP A 120 3.17 -13.60 8.14
N PRO A 121 2.77 -14.72 8.78
CA PRO A 121 2.42 -15.96 8.06
C PRO A 121 1.04 -15.96 7.41
N TYR A 122 0.13 -15.03 7.73
CA TYR A 122 -1.27 -15.01 7.30
C TYR A 122 -1.52 -14.19 6.02
N VAL A 123 -0.54 -14.15 5.12
CA VAL A 123 -0.64 -13.43 3.86
C VAL A 123 -1.29 -14.30 2.78
N TRP A 124 -2.19 -13.73 1.99
CA TRP A 124 -2.87 -14.44 0.90
C TRP A 124 -2.57 -13.85 -0.49
N PHE A 125 -2.28 -14.73 -1.45
CA PHE A 125 -2.09 -14.40 -2.86
C PHE A 125 -2.92 -15.28 -3.79
N GLU A 126 -3.59 -14.70 -4.79
CA GLU A 126 -4.29 -15.51 -5.81
C GLU A 126 -3.31 -15.94 -6.91
N ASN A 127 -2.52 -15.02 -7.44
CA ASN A 127 -1.54 -15.25 -8.50
C ASN A 127 -0.21 -14.58 -8.15
N MET A 128 0.86 -15.37 -8.13
CA MET A 128 2.21 -14.90 -7.82
C MET A 128 3.14 -15.11 -9.01
N ASN A 129 3.56 -14.02 -9.65
CA ASN A 129 4.48 -14.04 -10.79
C ASN A 129 5.84 -13.43 -10.39
N LEU A 130 6.72 -14.29 -9.89
CA LEU A 130 8.08 -13.92 -9.50
C LEU A 130 9.07 -14.23 -10.63
N LYS A 131 10.08 -13.37 -10.79
CA LYS A 131 11.23 -13.74 -11.62
C LYS A 131 12.02 -14.85 -10.92
N PRO A 132 12.71 -15.74 -11.67
CA PRO A 132 13.58 -16.75 -11.07
C PRO A 132 14.68 -16.18 -10.15
N SER A 133 15.08 -14.93 -10.38
CA SER A 133 16.07 -14.21 -9.57
C SER A 133 15.49 -13.51 -8.34
N THR A 134 14.19 -13.56 -8.10
CA THR A 134 13.56 -12.86 -6.97
C THR A 134 13.91 -13.57 -5.67
N ARG A 135 14.50 -12.84 -4.73
CA ARG A 135 14.81 -13.32 -3.38
C ARG A 135 13.53 -13.32 -2.53
N VAL A 136 13.27 -14.45 -1.86
CA VAL A 136 12.16 -14.60 -0.93
C VAL A 136 12.72 -14.74 0.48
N VAL A 137 12.29 -13.88 1.39
CA VAL A 137 12.73 -13.86 2.79
C VAL A 137 11.51 -14.02 3.68
N PHE A 138 11.62 -14.92 4.65
CA PHE A 138 10.65 -15.06 5.73
C PHE A 138 11.31 -14.54 7.01
N ASN A 139 10.71 -13.52 7.61
CA ASN A 139 11.22 -12.83 8.79
C ASN A 139 10.13 -12.87 9.87
N TYR A 140 9.90 -14.06 10.42
CA TYR A 140 8.96 -14.26 11.49
C TYR A 140 9.61 -13.93 12.82
N ASP A 141 8.92 -13.15 13.65
CA ASP A 141 9.35 -12.91 15.01
C ASP A 141 8.93 -14.12 15.88
N GLU A 142 9.89 -14.99 16.17
CA GLU A 142 9.68 -16.17 17.02
C GLU A 142 9.28 -15.78 18.46
N SER A 143 9.57 -14.55 18.91
CA SER A 143 9.24 -14.10 20.26
C SER A 143 7.73 -13.90 20.49
N ILE A 144 6.93 -13.82 19.42
CA ILE A 144 5.47 -13.73 19.49
C ILE A 144 4.83 -15.10 19.78
N TYR A 145 5.53 -16.18 19.46
CA TYR A 145 5.08 -17.57 19.65
C TYR A 145 5.81 -18.28 20.81
N GLY A 146 6.63 -17.54 21.57
CA GLY A 146 7.36 -18.06 22.72
C GLY A 146 6.42 -18.49 23.83
N ASP A 147 6.35 -19.80 24.03
CA ASP A 147 5.72 -20.46 25.15
C ASP A 147 6.18 -19.85 26.49
N SER A 148 5.21 -19.48 27.31
CA SER A 148 5.42 -19.28 28.75
C SER A 148 5.77 -20.63 29.38
N GLU A 149 7.06 -20.93 29.51
CA GLU A 149 7.58 -21.91 30.48
C GLU A 149 7.68 -21.30 31.89
#